data_AF-A0AA94EMN2-F1
#
_entry.id   AF-A0AA94EMN2-F1
#
_cell.length_a   1.000
_cell.length_b   1.000
_cell.length_c   1.000
_cell.angle_alpha   90.00
_cell.angle_beta   90.00
_cell.angle_gamma   90.00
#
_symmetry.space_group_name_H-M   'P 1'
#
loop_
_entity.id
_entity.type
_entity.pdbx_description
1 polymer ?
#
loop_
_entity_poly.entity_id
_entity_poly.type
_entity_poly.pdbx_seq_one_letter_code
_entity_poly.pdbx_strand_id
1 'polypeptide(L)'
;MSLTARRLRSMLARCVLSLELKMSCVLTAREVCQCLRDAALGVLSLRPVEEPGDTGLVSVEVEGWRLLLDFEVGRLHHCERARAPDGREGNLETWQRYGTNPVNLLSTWELAQIERLLAQPRRCLAE
;
A
#
# COMPACT_ATOMS: atom_id res chain seq x y z
N MET A 1 15.49 22.80 0.87
CA MET A 1 14.03 22.99 0.94
C MET A 1 13.46 21.88 1.82
N SER A 2 13.15 22.21 3.07
CA SER A 2 13.04 21.26 4.18
C SER A 2 11.90 20.24 4.03
N LEU A 3 12.23 18.95 4.15
CA LEU A 3 11.29 17.81 4.11
C LEU A 3 10.17 17.90 5.18
N THR A 4 10.32 18.77 6.17
CA THR A 4 9.39 18.99 7.28
C THR A 4 8.06 19.62 6.86
N ALA A 5 8.07 20.56 5.90
CA ALA A 5 6.86 21.28 5.49
C ALA A 5 5.90 20.43 4.64
N ARG A 6 6.44 19.48 3.85
CA ARG A 6 5.62 18.54 3.06
C ARG A 6 4.92 17.51 3.96
N ARG A 7 5.57 17.07 5.04
CA ARG A 7 5.00 16.12 6.01
C ARG A 7 3.76 16.68 6.69
N LEU A 8 3.80 17.94 7.14
CA LEU A 8 2.67 18.57 7.85
C LEU A 8 1.44 18.78 6.95
N ARG A 9 1.66 19.19 5.69
CA ARG A 9 0.58 19.35 4.71
C ARG A 9 -0.06 18.01 4.32
N SER A 10 0.74 16.94 4.24
CA SER A 10 0.23 15.58 4.00
C SER A 10 -0.61 15.06 5.17
N MET A 11 -0.20 15.32 6.42
CA MET A 11 -0.92 14.90 7.62
C MET A 11 -2.32 15.53 7.71
N LEU A 12 -2.45 16.81 7.40
CA LEU A 12 -3.73 17.52 7.45
C LEU A 12 -4.70 17.05 6.36
N ALA A 13 -4.22 16.80 5.14
CA ALA A 13 -5.04 16.23 4.06
C ALA A 13 -5.50 14.79 4.38
N ARG A 14 -4.64 14.01 5.05
CA ARG A 14 -4.95 12.65 5.53
C ARG A 14 -6.06 12.64 6.57
N CYS A 15 -6.06 13.62 7.47
CA CYS A 15 -7.09 13.76 8.50
C CYS A 15 -8.47 13.99 7.88
N VAL A 16 -8.57 14.86 6.86
CA VAL A 16 -9.83 15.14 6.15
C VAL A 16 -10.31 13.90 5.37
N LEU A 17 -9.42 13.22 4.65
CA LEU A 17 -9.78 11.99 3.92
C LEU A 17 -10.22 10.85 4.86
N SER A 18 -9.66 10.79 6.08
CA SER A 18 -9.94 9.75 7.08
C SER A 18 -11.35 9.84 7.70
N LEU A 19 -11.98 11.02 7.71
CA LEU A 19 -13.35 11.17 8.22
C LEU A 19 -14.43 10.78 7.19
N GLU A 20 -14.20 10.99 5.88
CA GLU A 20 -15.17 10.66 4.82
C GLU A 20 -15.24 9.16 4.46
N LEU A 21 -14.23 8.37 4.83
CA LEU A 21 -14.11 6.94 4.46
C LEU A 21 -14.70 5.97 5.49
N LYS A 22 -15.22 6.48 6.63
CA LYS A 22 -15.65 5.67 7.78
C LYS A 22 -17.01 4.95 7.62
N MET A 23 -17.68 5.08 6.46
CA MET A 23 -19.05 4.57 6.25
C MET A 23 -19.21 3.61 5.05
N SER A 24 -18.15 2.91 4.62
CA SER A 24 -18.26 1.82 3.64
C SER A 24 -17.85 0.47 4.24
N CYS A 25 -18.70 -0.55 4.06
CA CYS A 25 -18.42 -1.92 4.51
C CYS A 25 -17.34 -2.64 3.67
N VAL A 26 -16.87 -2.01 2.58
CA VAL A 26 -15.89 -2.55 1.64
C VAL A 26 -14.69 -1.61 1.55
N LEU A 27 -13.50 -2.19 1.48
CA LEU A 27 -12.27 -1.45 1.32
C LEU A 27 -12.12 -0.97 -0.13
N THR A 28 -11.96 0.34 -0.31
CA THR A 28 -11.88 0.95 -1.64
C THR A 28 -10.44 0.99 -2.17
N ALA A 29 -10.28 1.01 -3.49
CA ALA A 29 -8.97 1.16 -4.13
C ALA A 29 -8.24 2.45 -3.69
N ARG A 30 -8.99 3.52 -3.38
CA ARG A 30 -8.41 4.78 -2.89
C ARG A 30 -7.78 4.63 -1.52
N GLU A 31 -8.39 3.88 -0.62
CA GLU A 31 -7.82 3.62 0.71
C GLU A 31 -6.52 2.82 0.62
N VAL A 32 -6.51 1.79 -0.22
CA VAL A 32 -5.31 0.98 -0.46
C VAL A 32 -4.21 1.82 -1.10
N CYS A 33 -4.54 2.62 -2.12
CA CYS A 33 -3.61 3.57 -2.72
C CYS A 33 -3.03 4.55 -1.69
N GLN A 34 -3.86 5.04 -0.76
CA GLN A 34 -3.43 5.97 0.27
C GLN A 34 -2.47 5.30 1.26
N CYS A 35 -2.75 4.06 1.66
CA CYS A 35 -1.86 3.24 2.49
C CYS A 35 -0.50 3.01 1.80
N LEU A 36 -0.51 2.60 0.53
CA LEU A 36 0.72 2.42 -0.27
C LEU A 36 1.49 3.74 -0.43
N ARG A 37 0.80 4.85 -0.66
CA ARG A 37 1.44 6.18 -0.71
C ARG A 37 2.15 6.51 0.60
N ASP A 38 1.56 6.14 1.72
CA ASP A 38 2.14 6.43 3.04
C ASP A 38 3.32 5.54 3.37
N ALA A 39 3.30 4.29 2.91
CA ALA A 39 4.47 3.45 2.88
C ALA A 39 5.58 4.06 1.99
N ALA A 40 5.26 4.52 0.79
CA ALA A 40 6.22 5.14 -0.14
C ALA A 40 6.88 6.40 0.43
N LEU A 41 6.12 7.20 1.18
CA LEU A 41 6.61 8.40 1.87
C LEU A 41 7.40 8.10 3.15
N GLY A 42 7.45 6.83 3.59
CA GLY A 42 8.05 6.43 4.88
C GLY A 42 7.27 6.96 6.08
N VAL A 43 5.95 7.12 5.93
CA VAL A 43 5.02 7.45 7.02
C VAL A 43 4.55 6.18 7.71
N LEU A 44 4.25 5.12 6.93
CA LEU A 44 3.93 3.80 7.44
C LEU A 44 5.08 2.83 7.13
N SER A 45 5.33 1.88 8.02
CA SER A 45 6.34 0.84 7.81
C SER A 45 5.75 -0.27 6.93
N LEU A 46 6.26 -0.44 5.72
CA LEU A 46 5.93 -1.59 4.88
C LEU A 46 6.92 -2.72 5.14
N ARG A 47 6.39 -3.89 5.45
CA ARG A 47 7.17 -5.11 5.71
C ARG A 47 6.63 -6.26 4.88
N PRO A 48 7.43 -6.91 4.02
CA PRO A 48 6.98 -8.16 3.41
C PRO A 48 6.81 -9.23 4.50
N VAL A 49 5.66 -9.90 4.52
CA VAL A 49 5.30 -10.96 5.48
C VAL A 49 5.64 -12.34 4.91
N GLU A 50 5.39 -12.56 3.63
CA GLU A 50 5.72 -13.82 2.95
C GLU A 50 6.66 -13.55 1.78
N GLU A 51 7.53 -14.50 1.47
CA GLU A 51 8.32 -14.43 0.23
C GLU A 51 7.39 -14.60 -0.97
N PRO A 52 7.69 -13.94 -2.10
CA PRO A 52 7.00 -14.25 -3.33
C PRO A 52 7.15 -15.74 -3.58
N GLY A 53 6.04 -16.47 -3.51
CA GLY A 53 6.01 -17.84 -4.01
C GLY A 53 6.29 -17.86 -5.51
N ASP A 54 6.37 -19.04 -6.10
CA ASP A 54 6.54 -19.24 -7.56
C ASP A 54 5.49 -18.50 -8.41
N THR A 55 4.45 -17.96 -7.78
CA THR A 55 3.33 -17.23 -8.39
C THR A 55 3.57 -15.72 -8.57
N GLY A 56 4.70 -15.16 -8.12
CA GLY A 56 4.98 -13.70 -8.26
C GLY A 56 4.15 -12.80 -7.35
N LEU A 57 3.42 -13.37 -6.39
CA LEU A 57 2.61 -12.64 -5.40
C LEU A 57 3.36 -12.48 -4.09
N VAL A 58 3.48 -11.26 -3.59
CA VAL A 58 4.10 -10.93 -2.30
C VAL A 58 3.06 -10.44 -1.30
N SER A 59 2.99 -11.10 -0.13
CA SER A 59 2.21 -10.63 1.01
C SER A 59 3.02 -9.59 1.78
N VAL A 60 2.45 -8.41 2.02
CA VAL A 60 3.07 -7.33 2.77
C VAL A 60 2.14 -6.83 3.88
N GLU A 61 2.74 -6.39 4.97
CA GLU A 61 2.06 -5.75 6.08
C GLU A 61 2.47 -4.28 6.19
N VAL A 62 1.50 -3.41 6.40
CA VAL A 62 1.69 -1.97 6.55
C VAL A 62 0.93 -1.50 7.78
N GLU A 63 1.58 -1.40 8.94
CA GLU A 63 0.96 -0.91 10.19
C GLU A 63 -0.43 -1.52 10.47
N GLY A 64 -0.53 -2.86 10.35
CA GLY A 64 -1.77 -3.62 10.56
C GLY A 64 -2.63 -3.85 9.30
N TRP A 65 -2.31 -3.22 8.18
CA TRP A 65 -2.86 -3.56 6.88
C TRP A 65 -2.17 -4.79 6.32
N ARG A 66 -2.90 -5.74 5.74
CA ARG A 66 -2.32 -6.85 4.99
C ARG A 66 -2.68 -6.73 3.52
N LEU A 67 -1.67 -6.59 2.66
CA LEU A 67 -1.83 -6.45 1.22
C LEU A 67 -1.18 -7.62 0.53
N LEU A 68 -1.83 -8.13 -0.51
CA LEU A 68 -1.27 -9.09 -1.45
C LEU A 68 -1.02 -8.34 -2.75
N LEU A 69 0.24 -8.25 -3.12
CA LEU A 69 0.73 -7.46 -4.25
C LEU A 69 1.31 -8.39 -5.31
N ASP A 70 1.03 -8.12 -6.58
CA ASP A 70 1.67 -8.79 -7.70
C ASP A 70 3.00 -8.09 -8.00
N PHE A 71 4.09 -8.72 -7.56
CA PHE A 71 5.44 -8.20 -7.65
C PHE A 71 6.34 -9.20 -8.34
N GLU A 72 6.53 -9.01 -9.65
CA GLU A 72 7.34 -9.87 -10.49
C GLU A 72 8.51 -9.08 -11.08
N VAL A 73 9.69 -9.69 -11.16
CA VAL A 73 10.88 -9.11 -11.80
C VAL A 73 11.22 -7.68 -11.29
N GLY A 74 10.95 -7.41 -10.01
CA GLY A 74 11.25 -6.11 -9.40
C GLY A 74 10.21 -5.01 -9.69
N ARG A 75 9.05 -5.34 -10.26
CA ARG A 75 7.98 -4.39 -10.61
C ARG A 75 6.67 -4.74 -9.95
N LEU A 76 5.94 -3.71 -9.51
CA LEU A 76 4.61 -3.85 -8.93
C LEU A 76 3.54 -3.66 -10.02
N HIS A 77 2.78 -4.70 -10.33
CA HIS A 77 1.76 -4.66 -11.39
C HIS A 77 0.39 -4.26 -10.86
N HIS A 78 -0.13 -5.01 -9.87
CA HIS A 78 -1.43 -4.72 -9.26
C HIS A 78 -1.49 -5.22 -7.82
N CYS A 79 -2.56 -4.85 -7.12
CA CYS A 79 -2.88 -5.38 -5.81
C CYS A 79 -3.97 -6.42 -5.99
N GLU A 80 -3.68 -7.66 -5.60
CA GLU A 80 -4.63 -8.77 -5.62
C GLU A 80 -5.67 -8.64 -4.52
N ARG A 81 -5.22 -8.37 -3.29
CA ARG A 81 -6.08 -8.26 -2.10
C ARG A 81 -5.52 -7.26 -1.11
N ALA A 82 -6.40 -6.63 -0.36
CA ALA A 82 -6.05 -5.77 0.76
C ALA A 82 -7.04 -5.98 1.91
N ARG A 83 -6.51 -6.04 3.11
CA ARG A 83 -7.26 -6.06 4.37
C ARG A 83 -6.78 -4.91 5.23
N ALA A 84 -7.72 -4.09 5.66
CA ALA A 84 -7.47 -3.04 6.62
C ALA A 84 -7.49 -3.60 8.05
N PRO A 85 -6.83 -2.91 9.01
CA PRO A 85 -6.78 -3.33 10.41
C PRO A 85 -8.16 -3.29 11.11
N ASP A 86 -9.13 -2.59 10.52
CA ASP A 86 -10.52 -2.55 10.99
C ASP A 86 -11.35 -3.78 10.56
N GLY A 87 -10.74 -4.72 9.83
CA GLY A 87 -11.38 -5.94 9.34
C GLY A 87 -11.99 -5.83 7.94
N ARG A 88 -12.07 -4.63 7.36
CA ARG A 88 -12.56 -4.45 5.99
C ARG A 88 -11.58 -5.05 5.00
N GLU A 89 -12.12 -5.65 3.95
CA GLU A 89 -11.32 -6.22 2.88
C GLU A 89 -11.78 -5.72 1.51
N GLY A 90 -10.85 -5.75 0.57
CA GLY A 90 -11.05 -5.44 -0.82
C GLY A 90 -10.13 -6.32 -1.65
N ASN A 91 -10.58 -6.69 -2.84
CA ASN A 91 -9.81 -7.51 -3.76
C ASN A 91 -9.87 -6.92 -5.16
N LEU A 92 -9.01 -7.42 -6.03
CA LEU A 92 -8.88 -6.97 -7.40
C LEU A 92 -10.23 -6.99 -8.13
N GLU A 93 -10.99 -8.08 -8.01
CA GLU A 93 -12.32 -8.23 -8.63
C GLU A 93 -13.30 -7.14 -8.18
N THR A 94 -13.31 -6.82 -6.88
CA THR A 94 -14.13 -5.76 -6.30
C THR A 94 -13.74 -4.41 -6.87
N TRP A 95 -12.45 -4.09 -6.94
CA TRP A 95 -11.98 -2.80 -7.44
C TRP A 95 -12.10 -2.65 -8.95
N GLN A 96 -11.96 -3.73 -9.71
CA GLN A 96 -12.21 -3.75 -11.16
C GLN A 96 -13.66 -3.39 -11.48
N ARG A 97 -14.63 -3.85 -10.68
CA ARG A 97 -16.04 -3.45 -10.83
C ARG A 97 -16.25 -1.94 -10.67
N TYR A 98 -15.46 -1.29 -9.81
CA TYR A 98 -15.47 0.17 -9.63
C TYR A 98 -14.44 0.90 -10.52
N GLY A 99 -13.75 0.16 -11.39
CA GLY A 99 -12.98 0.67 -12.52
C GLY A 99 -11.56 1.16 -12.22
N THR A 100 -10.97 0.87 -11.05
CA THR A 100 -9.61 1.38 -10.78
C THR A 100 -8.80 0.49 -9.84
N ASN A 101 -7.65 0.02 -10.31
CA ASN A 101 -6.66 -0.67 -9.48
C ASN A 101 -5.93 0.33 -8.56
N PRO A 102 -5.70 0.00 -7.28
CA PRO A 102 -5.04 0.90 -6.35
C PRO A 102 -3.60 1.24 -6.77
N VAL A 103 -2.91 0.33 -7.45
CA VAL A 103 -1.54 0.55 -7.96
C VAL A 103 -1.52 1.59 -9.09
N ASN A 104 -2.54 1.61 -9.96
CA ASN A 104 -2.64 2.57 -11.05
C ASN A 104 -2.89 4.02 -10.58
N LEU A 105 -3.33 4.20 -9.33
CA LEU A 105 -3.52 5.51 -8.71
C LEU A 105 -2.21 6.10 -8.14
N LEU A 106 -1.16 5.30 -8.05
CA LEU A 106 0.15 5.74 -7.59
C LEU A 106 0.86 6.51 -8.69
N SER A 107 1.54 7.59 -8.30
CA SER A 107 2.47 8.28 -9.21
C SER A 107 3.69 7.40 -9.48
N THR A 108 4.37 7.61 -10.61
CA THR A 108 5.60 6.86 -10.96
C THR A 108 6.64 6.85 -9.84
N TRP A 109 6.82 7.96 -9.13
CA TRP A 109 7.74 8.03 -7.98
C TRP A 109 7.27 7.18 -6.79
N GLU A 110 5.97 7.19 -6.50
CA GLU A 110 5.40 6.45 -5.37
C GLU A 110 5.50 4.94 -5.63
N LEU A 111 5.19 4.51 -6.85
CA LEU A 111 5.36 3.13 -7.30
C LEU A 111 6.82 2.68 -7.15
N ALA A 112 7.77 3.44 -7.70
CA ALA A 112 9.20 3.12 -7.63
C ALA A 112 9.73 3.05 -6.18
N GLN A 113 9.18 3.85 -5.25
CA GLN A 113 9.53 3.73 -3.84
C GLN A 113 9.00 2.44 -3.22
N ILE A 114 7.76 2.04 -3.53
CA ILE A 114 7.23 0.75 -3.06
C ILE A 114 8.05 -0.40 -3.63
N GLU A 115 8.32 -0.42 -4.92
CA GLU A 115 9.17 -1.44 -5.56
C GLU A 115 10.54 -1.54 -4.88
N ARG A 116 11.15 -0.39 -4.52
CA ARG A 116 12.40 -0.35 -3.76
C ARG A 116 12.26 -0.88 -2.32
N LEU A 117 11.12 -0.69 -1.67
CA LEU A 117 10.86 -1.25 -0.33
C LEU A 117 10.69 -2.77 -0.41
N LEU A 118 10.03 -3.28 -1.45
CA LEU A 118 9.82 -4.71 -1.68
C LEU A 118 11.11 -5.43 -2.11
N ALA A 119 11.94 -4.77 -2.92
CA ALA A 119 13.22 -5.29 -3.38
C ALA A 119 14.33 -5.24 -2.32
N GLN A 120 14.09 -4.58 -1.18
CA GLN A 120 15.09 -4.57 -0.11
C GLN A 120 15.20 -5.97 0.49
N PRO A 121 16.42 -6.56 0.52
CA PRO A 121 16.61 -7.84 1.14
C PRO A 121 16.17 -7.73 2.60
N ARG A 122 15.42 -8.74 3.07
CA ARG A 122 15.06 -8.85 4.48
C ARG A 122 16.33 -8.73 5.28
N ARG A 123 16.53 -7.59 5.94
CA ARG A 123 17.61 -7.45 6.90
C ARG A 123 17.31 -8.49 7.96
N CYS A 124 18.10 -9.55 7.99
CA CYS A 124 18.13 -10.47 9.12
C CYS A 124 18.42 -9.62 10.35
N LEU A 125 17.38 -9.28 11.10
CA LEU A 125 17.51 -8.89 12.50
C LEU A 125 17.83 -10.17 13.24
N ALA A 126 19.10 -10.59 13.14
CA ALA A 126 19.73 -11.35 14.19
C ALA A 126 20.09 -10.34 15.26
N GLU A 127 19.38 -10.34 16.38
CA GLU A 127 19.88 -9.96 17.71
C GLU A 127 18.86 -10.42 18.77
#